data_AF-A0A7G1I3V4-F1
#
_entry.id   AF-A0A7G1I3V4-F1
#
_cell.length_a   1.000
_cell.length_b   1.000
_cell.length_c   1.000
_cell.angle_alpha   90.00
_cell.angle_beta   90.00
_cell.angle_gamma   90.00
#
_symmetry.space_group_name_H-M   'P 1'
#
loop_
_entity.id
_entity.type
_entity.pdbx_description
1 polymer ?
#
loop_
_entity_poly.entity_id
_entity_poly.type
_entity_poly.pdbx_seq_one_letter_code
_entity_poly.pdbx_strand_id
1 'polypeptide(L)'
;MGSGGRRIDAGDDQRHRQAPGFLTGRITGAQTGAVLAFVASGILGQYDPFAAADGAGIGGLLLVYPNVIAVERQLRVDPSDFRLWVCLHEVTHRVQFTANPWLAGYMQEALGLLTREPADDLGQVVSRLADFVRNRGDSSDDSGGHVSGILGVVRAVQSEAQRRALDQLLVLGTLLEGHAEHVMDAVGPVVVPSVATIRRRFDERRQRKQPPLQRLLRALLGFDAKLSQYTRGKAFVDEVVSRVGMKRFNTIWTGPQTLPLPAEIENPQRWIDRVL
;
A
#
# COMPACT_ATOMS: atom_id res chain seq x y z
N MET A 1 -37.42 69.79 30.08
CA MET A 1 -37.14 68.34 30.14
C MET A 1 -38.20 67.63 29.30
N GLY A 2 -37.79 66.82 28.33
CA GLY A 2 -38.67 65.83 27.67
C GLY A 2 -38.65 65.83 26.13
N SER A 3 -37.98 64.79 25.57
CA SER A 3 -38.15 64.21 24.22
C SER A 3 -37.60 65.01 23.02
N GLY A 4 -36.79 64.51 22.08
CA GLY A 4 -36.37 63.14 21.71
C GLY A 4 -36.21 63.13 20.18
N GLY A 5 -35.02 62.81 19.64
CA GLY A 5 -34.80 62.86 18.18
C GLY A 5 -33.42 62.42 17.68
N ARG A 6 -33.28 61.10 17.52
CA ARG A 6 -32.21 60.29 16.91
C ARG A 6 -31.32 60.97 15.83
N ARG A 7 -30.00 60.91 16.01
CA ARG A 7 -29.01 60.83 14.91
C ARG A 7 -28.60 59.37 14.72
N ILE A 8 -28.73 58.87 13.50
CA ILE A 8 -28.18 57.60 13.04
C ILE A 8 -26.82 57.94 12.43
N ASP A 9 -25.73 57.63 13.12
CA ASP A 9 -24.41 57.58 12.49
C ASP A 9 -24.21 56.17 11.94
N ALA A 10 -24.06 56.09 10.63
CA ALA A 10 -23.69 54.89 9.92
C ALA A 10 -22.20 54.61 10.19
N GLY A 11 -21.93 53.56 10.97
CA GLY A 11 -20.60 52.99 11.11
C GLY A 11 -20.21 52.29 9.80
N ASP A 12 -19.30 52.91 9.06
CA ASP A 12 -18.57 52.30 7.94
C ASP A 12 -17.52 51.35 8.53
N ASP A 13 -17.92 50.09 8.80
CA ASP A 13 -17.03 49.04 9.28
C ASP A 13 -16.57 48.19 8.09
N GLN A 14 -15.73 48.79 7.24
CA GLN A 14 -14.93 48.04 6.26
C GLN A 14 -13.86 47.20 6.98
N ARG A 15 -14.27 46.06 7.54
CA ARG A 15 -13.34 44.98 7.88
C ARG A 15 -13.25 44.01 6.71
N HIS A 16 -12.08 44.04 6.07
CA HIS A 16 -11.59 43.05 5.13
C HIS A 16 -11.99 41.62 5.56
N ARG A 17 -12.89 41.02 4.79
CA ARG A 17 -13.15 39.57 4.80
C ARG A 17 -11.87 38.86 4.35
N GLN A 18 -11.02 38.45 5.28
CA GLN A 18 -9.99 37.45 5.00
C GLN A 18 -10.69 36.14 4.65
N ALA A 19 -10.40 35.62 3.47
CA ALA A 19 -11.04 34.44 2.90
C ALA A 19 -10.79 33.19 3.77
N PRO A 20 -11.83 32.51 4.28
CA PRO A 20 -11.69 31.34 5.16
C PRO A 20 -11.14 30.07 4.47
N GLY A 21 -10.85 30.12 3.16
CA GLY A 21 -10.31 28.99 2.40
C GLY A 21 -8.77 28.85 2.41
N PHE A 22 -8.04 29.93 2.64
CA PHE A 22 -6.58 29.96 2.43
C PHE A 22 -5.79 29.32 3.60
N LEU A 23 -6.24 29.53 4.84
CA LEU A 23 -5.61 28.95 6.03
C LEU A 23 -5.91 27.45 6.16
N THR A 24 -7.15 27.04 5.85
CA THR A 24 -7.58 25.65 5.85
C THR A 24 -6.83 24.82 4.80
N GLY A 25 -6.63 25.35 3.59
CA GLY A 25 -5.86 24.69 2.53
C GLY A 25 -4.39 24.45 2.91
N ARG A 26 -3.76 25.37 3.65
CA ARG A 26 -2.36 25.23 4.10
C ARG A 26 -2.17 24.15 5.15
N ILE A 27 -3.10 24.01 6.09
CA ILE A 27 -3.05 22.99 7.14
C ILE A 27 -3.22 21.60 6.52
N THR A 28 -4.21 21.43 5.63
CA THR A 28 -4.42 20.17 4.89
C THR A 28 -3.21 19.82 4.03
N GLY A 29 -2.65 20.79 3.31
CA GLY A 29 -1.44 20.59 2.50
C GLY A 29 -0.22 20.15 3.33
N ALA A 30 -0.01 20.77 4.50
CA ALA A 30 1.07 20.40 5.41
C ALA A 30 0.90 18.98 5.98
N GLN A 31 -0.34 18.59 6.34
CA GLN A 31 -0.64 17.24 6.82
C GLN A 31 -0.39 16.19 5.73
N THR A 32 -0.90 16.40 4.53
CA THR A 32 -0.66 15.49 3.38
C THR A 32 0.83 15.40 3.06
N GLY A 33 1.54 16.53 3.04
CA GLY A 33 2.98 16.57 2.83
C GLY A 33 3.77 15.80 3.89
N ALA A 34 3.37 15.90 5.16
CA ALA A 34 4.00 15.13 6.24
C ALA A 34 3.78 13.62 6.09
N VAL A 35 2.58 13.20 5.69
CA VAL A 35 2.28 11.79 5.39
C VAL A 35 3.13 11.28 4.24
N LEU A 36 3.19 12.03 3.13
CA LEU A 36 3.99 11.66 1.96
C LEU A 36 5.47 11.59 2.27
N ALA A 37 6.02 12.59 2.98
CA ALA A 37 7.43 12.60 3.39
C ALA A 37 7.76 11.39 4.28
N PHE A 38 6.87 11.05 5.20
CA PHE A 38 7.03 9.89 6.04
C PHE A 38 7.02 8.58 5.24
N VAL A 39 6.07 8.40 4.32
CA VAL A 39 6.00 7.20 3.46
C VAL A 39 7.23 7.10 2.57
N ALA A 40 7.62 8.21 1.93
CA ALA A 40 8.79 8.27 1.05
C ALA A 40 10.09 7.92 1.77
N SER A 41 10.22 8.21 3.06
CA SER A 41 11.40 7.86 3.86
C SER A 41 11.62 6.35 4.07
N GLY A 42 10.58 5.54 3.83
CA GLY A 42 10.64 4.07 3.95
C GLY A 42 11.00 3.35 2.66
N ILE A 43 10.96 4.03 1.50
CA ILE A 43 11.18 3.43 0.18
C ILE A 43 12.69 3.36 -0.08
N LEU A 44 13.21 2.17 -0.40
CA LEU A 44 14.64 1.96 -0.67
C LEU A 44 14.94 1.96 -2.17
N GLY A 45 14.18 1.17 -2.91
CA GLY A 45 14.13 1.16 -4.35
C GLY A 45 12.70 0.96 -4.81
N GLN A 46 12.51 1.09 -6.12
CA GLN A 46 11.28 0.75 -6.78
C GLN A 46 11.56 0.40 -8.24
N TYR A 47 11.15 -0.78 -8.66
CA TYR A 47 10.90 -1.03 -10.08
C TYR A 47 9.56 -0.40 -10.48
N ASP A 48 9.61 0.56 -11.40
CA ASP A 48 8.45 1.18 -12.00
C ASP A 48 8.18 0.58 -13.38
N PRO A 49 7.19 -0.32 -13.53
CA PRO A 49 6.83 -0.90 -14.83
C PRO A 49 6.25 0.12 -15.82
N PHE A 50 5.89 1.32 -15.35
CA PHE A 50 5.28 2.37 -16.16
C PHE A 50 6.26 3.49 -16.50
N ALA A 51 7.43 3.51 -15.89
CA ALA A 51 8.48 4.45 -16.25
C ALA A 51 8.88 4.21 -17.71
N ALA A 52 8.70 5.22 -18.55
CA ALA A 52 9.20 5.23 -19.89
C ALA A 52 10.73 5.40 -19.83
N ALA A 53 11.47 4.29 -19.78
CA ALA A 53 12.88 4.32 -20.14
C ALA A 53 12.93 4.55 -21.66
N ASP A 54 13.06 5.81 -22.06
CA ASP A 54 13.48 6.28 -23.38
C ASP A 54 12.77 5.61 -24.59
N GLY A 55 11.47 5.35 -24.48
CA GLY A 55 10.66 4.78 -25.56
C GLY A 55 10.83 3.27 -25.80
N ALA A 56 11.64 2.58 -24.99
CA ALA A 56 11.91 1.14 -25.13
C ALA A 56 10.88 0.22 -24.44
N GLY A 57 9.94 0.78 -23.66
CA GLY A 57 8.88 0.01 -22.97
C GLY A 57 9.37 -0.94 -21.87
N ILE A 58 10.65 -0.82 -21.48
CA ILE A 58 11.27 -1.60 -20.41
C ILE A 58 11.26 -0.70 -19.17
N GLY A 59 10.42 -0.96 -18.18
CA GLY A 59 10.27 -0.11 -16.99
C GLY A 59 11.59 0.30 -16.31
N GLY A 60 11.52 1.32 -15.45
CA GLY A 60 12.68 1.94 -14.80
C GLY A 60 13.01 1.34 -13.43
N LEU A 61 14.29 1.21 -13.11
CA LEU A 61 14.76 0.89 -11.75
C LEU A 61 15.15 2.19 -11.05
N LEU A 62 14.50 2.48 -9.93
CA LEU A 62 14.73 3.68 -9.12
C LEU A 62 15.32 3.28 -7.78
N LEU A 63 16.31 4.04 -7.30
CA LEU A 63 16.89 3.87 -5.97
C LEU A 63 16.83 5.19 -5.22
N VAL A 64 16.28 5.16 -4.00
CA VAL A 64 16.30 6.30 -3.09
C VAL A 64 17.57 6.22 -2.26
N TYR A 65 18.69 6.57 -2.90
CA TYR A 65 20.03 6.40 -2.31
C TYR A 65 20.19 6.98 -0.89
N PRO A 66 19.63 8.15 -0.54
CA PRO A 66 19.68 8.65 0.83
C PRO A 66 19.05 7.69 1.86
N ASN A 67 17.92 7.07 1.52
CA ASN A 67 17.25 6.10 2.38
C ASN A 67 18.06 4.80 2.49
N VAL A 68 18.63 4.33 1.38
CA VAL A 68 19.52 3.15 1.36
C VAL A 68 20.67 3.34 2.35
N ILE A 69 21.38 4.47 2.29
CA ILE A 69 22.47 4.76 3.24
C ILE A 69 21.96 4.83 4.69
N ALA A 70 20.81 5.48 4.91
CA ALA A 70 20.26 5.61 6.26
C ALA A 70 19.96 4.23 6.88
N VAL A 71 19.37 3.32 6.11
CA VAL A 71 19.06 1.96 6.56
C VAL A 71 20.30 1.11 6.71
N GLU A 72 21.22 1.16 5.75
CA GLU A 72 22.54 0.51 5.81
C GLU A 72 23.24 0.80 7.14
N ARG A 73 23.34 2.09 7.50
CA ARG A 73 23.96 2.56 8.75
C ARG A 73 23.18 2.13 9.99
N GLN A 74 21.86 2.20 9.94
CA GLN A 74 20.99 1.76 11.06
C GLN A 74 21.17 0.26 11.34
N LEU A 75 21.26 -0.55 10.29
CA LEU A 75 21.43 -2.00 10.37
C LEU A 75 22.90 -2.41 10.61
N ARG A 76 23.86 -1.50 10.43
CA ARG A 76 25.31 -1.74 10.61
C ARG A 76 25.82 -2.91 9.75
N VAL A 77 25.26 -3.08 8.56
CA VAL A 77 25.59 -4.14 7.61
C VAL A 77 26.70 -3.69 6.66
N ASP A 78 27.28 -4.62 5.90
CA ASP A 78 28.26 -4.26 4.88
C ASP A 78 27.59 -3.39 3.78
N PRO A 79 28.17 -2.23 3.43
CA PRO A 79 27.58 -1.32 2.45
C PRO A 79 27.44 -1.91 1.05
N SER A 80 28.44 -2.66 0.57
CA SER A 80 28.43 -3.21 -0.78
C SER A 80 27.37 -4.29 -0.89
N ASP A 81 27.37 -5.21 0.07
CA ASP A 81 26.42 -6.32 0.11
C ASP A 81 24.98 -5.81 0.27
N PHE A 82 24.74 -4.82 1.13
CA PHE A 82 23.39 -4.28 1.34
C PHE A 82 22.84 -3.59 0.09
N ARG A 83 23.66 -2.78 -0.59
CA ARG A 83 23.24 -2.10 -1.83
C ARG A 83 22.99 -3.10 -2.94
N LEU A 84 23.86 -4.10 -3.09
CA LEU A 84 23.65 -5.19 -4.05
C LEU A 84 22.37 -5.97 -3.73
N TRP A 85 22.13 -6.29 -2.46
CA TRP A 85 20.91 -6.95 -2.01
C TRP A 85 19.65 -6.16 -2.35
N VAL A 86 19.64 -4.83 -2.16
CA VAL A 86 18.54 -3.96 -2.61
C VAL A 86 18.40 -4.01 -4.13
N CYS A 87 19.49 -3.86 -4.90
CA CYS A 87 19.43 -3.92 -6.35
C CYS A 87 18.89 -5.25 -6.88
N LEU A 88 19.27 -6.38 -6.27
CA LEU A 88 18.79 -7.71 -6.65
C LEU A 88 17.29 -7.88 -6.38
N HIS A 89 16.77 -7.30 -5.29
CA HIS A 89 15.35 -7.26 -5.01
C HIS A 89 14.60 -6.48 -6.11
N GLU A 90 15.09 -5.30 -6.49
CA GLU A 90 14.47 -4.51 -7.56
C GLU A 90 14.57 -5.20 -8.94
N VAL A 91 15.70 -5.83 -9.25
CA VAL A 91 15.87 -6.62 -10.48
C VAL A 91 14.92 -7.83 -10.49
N THR A 92 14.62 -8.42 -9.34
CA THR A 92 13.63 -9.51 -9.25
C THR A 92 12.25 -9.02 -9.69
N HIS A 93 11.83 -7.83 -9.26
CA HIS A 93 10.60 -7.21 -9.73
C HIS A 93 10.63 -6.92 -11.22
N ARG A 94 11.75 -6.38 -11.74
CA ARG A 94 11.92 -6.20 -13.19
C ARG A 94 11.72 -7.51 -13.94
N VAL A 95 12.34 -8.60 -13.50
CA VAL A 95 12.18 -9.92 -14.14
C VAL A 95 10.72 -10.38 -14.06
N GLN A 96 10.05 -10.25 -12.91
CA GLN A 96 8.63 -10.60 -12.77
C GLN A 96 7.75 -9.88 -13.80
N PHE A 97 7.91 -8.56 -13.97
CA PHE A 97 7.09 -7.79 -14.90
C PHE A 97 7.49 -7.98 -16.37
N THR A 98 8.78 -8.08 -16.67
CA THR A 98 9.24 -8.29 -18.06
C THR A 98 8.97 -9.70 -18.58
N ALA A 99 9.05 -10.72 -17.71
CA ALA A 99 8.73 -12.10 -18.07
C ALA A 99 7.22 -12.34 -18.20
N ASN A 100 6.40 -11.51 -17.53
CA ASN A 100 4.93 -11.66 -17.48
C ASN A 100 4.24 -10.35 -17.88
N PRO A 101 4.18 -10.01 -19.18
CA PRO A 101 3.76 -8.68 -19.65
C PRO A 101 2.33 -8.28 -19.26
N TRP A 102 1.47 -9.25 -18.95
CA TRP A 102 0.09 -9.01 -18.53
C TRP A 102 0.00 -8.33 -17.14
N LEU A 103 1.04 -8.44 -16.30
CA LEU A 103 1.04 -7.87 -14.94
C LEU A 103 0.88 -6.36 -14.94
N ALA A 104 1.56 -5.67 -15.86
CA ALA A 104 1.49 -4.21 -15.96
C ALA A 104 0.07 -3.76 -16.35
N GLY A 105 -0.54 -4.42 -17.36
CA GLY A 105 -1.90 -4.14 -17.78
C GLY A 105 -2.94 -4.44 -16.70
N TYR A 106 -2.80 -5.57 -16.01
CA TYR A 106 -3.67 -5.95 -14.89
C TYR A 106 -3.63 -4.92 -13.74
N MET A 107 -2.44 -4.42 -13.41
CA MET A 107 -2.28 -3.35 -12.41
C MET A 107 -2.87 -2.02 -12.89
N GLN A 108 -2.67 -1.64 -14.16
CA GLN A 108 -3.24 -0.43 -14.74
C GLN A 108 -4.78 -0.45 -14.73
N GLU A 109 -5.39 -1.59 -15.05
CA GLU A 109 -6.84 -1.75 -15.04
C GLU A 109 -7.39 -1.55 -13.62
N ALA A 110 -6.79 -2.21 -12.63
CA ALA A 110 -7.19 -2.07 -11.24
C ALA A 110 -6.99 -0.62 -10.72
N LEU A 111 -5.86 0.01 -11.04
CA LEU A 111 -5.62 1.43 -10.69
C LEU A 111 -6.62 2.36 -11.38
N GLY A 112 -6.94 2.13 -12.65
CA GLY A 112 -7.94 2.89 -13.40
C GLY A 112 -9.33 2.83 -12.78
N LEU A 113 -9.71 1.69 -12.18
CA LEU A 113 -10.97 1.57 -11.44
C LEU A 113 -10.97 2.40 -10.14
N LEU A 114 -9.82 2.56 -9.50
CA LEU A 114 -9.67 3.34 -8.27
C LEU A 114 -9.64 4.86 -8.52
N THR A 115 -9.11 5.30 -9.66
CA THR A 115 -8.98 6.72 -10.01
C THR A 115 -10.17 7.28 -10.77
N ARG A 116 -11.06 6.43 -11.30
CA ARG A 116 -12.36 6.87 -11.81
C ARG A 116 -13.10 7.61 -10.69
N GLU A 117 -13.37 8.89 -10.92
CA GLU A 117 -14.24 9.67 -10.05
C GLU A 117 -15.57 8.93 -9.88
N PRO A 118 -16.13 8.82 -8.66
CA PRO A 118 -17.52 8.43 -8.49
C PRO A 118 -18.39 9.58 -9.00
N ALA A 119 -18.42 9.77 -10.32
CA ALA A 119 -18.98 10.95 -10.96
C ALA A 119 -20.51 11.06 -10.78
N ASP A 120 -21.22 9.97 -10.47
CA ASP A 120 -22.67 9.96 -10.68
C ASP A 120 -23.55 9.63 -9.47
N ASP A 121 -23.06 9.54 -8.23
CA ASP A 121 -24.02 9.33 -7.14
C ASP A 121 -23.56 9.74 -5.74
N LEU A 122 -23.58 11.05 -5.49
CA LEU A 122 -23.55 11.61 -4.14
C LEU A 122 -24.65 10.97 -3.24
N GLY A 123 -25.78 10.60 -3.82
CA GLY A 123 -26.87 9.89 -3.13
C GLY A 123 -26.48 8.50 -2.67
N GLN A 124 -25.79 7.71 -3.50
CA GLN A 124 -25.27 6.40 -3.09
C GLN A 124 -24.16 6.53 -2.05
N VAL A 125 -23.27 7.51 -2.15
CA VAL A 125 -22.23 7.73 -1.13
C VAL A 125 -22.87 8.05 0.23
N VAL A 126 -23.86 8.94 0.25
CA VAL A 126 -24.62 9.29 1.46
C VAL A 126 -25.39 8.08 2.00
N SER A 127 -26.03 7.29 1.12
CA SER A 127 -26.76 6.09 1.51
C SER A 127 -25.84 5.02 2.11
N ARG A 128 -24.68 4.76 1.50
CA ARG A 128 -23.68 3.81 2.03
C ARG A 128 -23.10 4.28 3.37
N LEU A 129 -22.88 5.59 3.53
CA LEU A 129 -22.44 6.17 4.80
C LEU A 129 -23.53 5.99 5.88
N ALA A 130 -24.79 6.23 5.54
CA ALA A 130 -25.93 6.05 6.43
C ALA A 130 -26.13 4.56 6.80
N ASP A 131 -25.94 3.63 5.87
CA ASP A 131 -25.98 2.18 6.12
C ASP A 131 -24.84 1.74 7.03
N PHE A 132 -23.64 2.26 6.83
CA PHE A 132 -22.50 1.98 7.70
C PHE A 132 -22.74 2.46 9.14
N VAL A 133 -23.32 3.64 9.32
CA VAL A 133 -23.66 4.19 10.64
C VAL A 133 -24.80 3.39 11.30
N ARG A 134 -25.84 3.02 10.53
CA ARG A 134 -26.97 2.21 11.03
C ARG A 134 -26.52 0.81 11.47
N ASN A 135 -25.71 0.12 10.67
CA ASN A 135 -25.22 -1.22 11.00
C ASN A 135 -24.20 -1.22 12.16
N ARG A 136 -23.64 -0.06 12.51
CA ARG A 136 -22.81 0.09 13.72
C ARG A 136 -23.64 0.21 15.00
N GLY A 137 -24.90 0.62 14.90
CA GLY A 137 -25.83 0.74 16.03
C GLY A 137 -26.49 -0.58 16.45
N ASP A 138 -26.42 -1.62 15.61
CA ASP A 138 -27.14 -2.89 15.81
C ASP A 138 -26.21 -4.06 16.20
N SER A 139 -24.91 -3.80 16.37
CA SER A 139 -23.91 -4.81 16.78
C SER A 139 -23.61 -4.71 18.28
N SER A 140 -24.61 -5.05 19.10
CA SER A 140 -24.43 -5.47 20.48
C SER A 140 -24.42 -7.00 20.53
N ASP A 141 -23.47 -7.65 19.85
CA ASP A 141 -23.11 -9.02 20.19
C ASP A 141 -21.68 -9.37 19.76
N ASP A 142 -21.07 -10.20 20.59
CA ASP A 142 -19.66 -10.56 20.66
C ASP A 142 -19.26 -11.53 19.53
N SER A 143 -18.38 -11.12 18.59
CA SER A 143 -17.47 -11.98 17.79
C SER A 143 -16.72 -11.23 16.68
N GLY A 144 -15.40 -11.05 16.84
CA GLY A 144 -14.42 -11.16 15.75
C GLY A 144 -14.32 -10.05 14.68
N GLY A 145 -13.44 -9.07 14.91
CA GLY A 145 -12.61 -8.46 13.86
C GLY A 145 -13.20 -7.26 13.09
N HIS A 146 -13.58 -6.19 13.78
CA HIS A 146 -14.10 -5.00 13.10
C HIS A 146 -13.01 -4.01 12.64
N VAL A 147 -13.04 -3.75 11.33
CA VAL A 147 -12.31 -2.71 10.59
C VAL A 147 -12.65 -1.32 11.17
N SER A 148 -11.79 -0.81 12.05
CA SER A 148 -11.94 0.52 12.65
C SER A 148 -10.79 1.43 12.23
N GLY A 149 -10.97 2.18 11.15
CA GLY A 149 -10.05 3.23 10.70
C GLY A 149 -10.50 3.86 9.38
N ILE A 150 -9.71 4.78 8.82
CA ILE A 150 -10.08 5.54 7.61
C ILE A 150 -10.28 4.65 6.37
N LEU A 151 -9.65 3.47 6.22
CA LEU A 151 -10.07 2.53 5.16
C LEU A 151 -11.48 1.99 5.39
N GLY A 152 -11.96 1.87 6.62
CA GLY A 152 -13.36 1.48 6.89
C GLY A 152 -14.32 2.52 6.31
N VAL A 153 -13.97 3.80 6.47
CA VAL A 153 -14.70 4.94 5.88
C VAL A 153 -14.52 5.00 4.36
N VAL A 154 -13.30 4.87 3.85
CA VAL A 154 -13.00 4.84 2.41
C VAL A 154 -13.67 3.64 1.74
N ARG A 155 -13.60 2.43 2.33
CA ARG A 155 -14.31 1.23 1.85
C ARG A 155 -15.81 1.44 1.91
N ALA A 156 -16.36 2.03 2.97
CA ALA A 156 -17.79 2.33 3.09
C ALA A 156 -18.25 3.27 1.96
N VAL A 157 -17.43 4.23 1.57
CA VAL A 157 -17.71 5.19 0.49
C VAL A 157 -17.44 4.58 -0.91
N GLN A 158 -16.51 3.62 -1.04
CA GLN A 158 -16.13 2.98 -2.31
C GLN A 158 -17.23 2.08 -2.89
N SER A 159 -17.29 2.04 -4.23
CA SER A 159 -18.12 1.07 -4.97
C SER A 159 -17.58 -0.35 -4.83
N GLU A 160 -18.41 -1.36 -5.10
CA GLU A 160 -17.97 -2.76 -5.07
C GLU A 160 -16.83 -3.02 -6.07
N ALA A 161 -16.86 -2.38 -7.25
CA ALA A 161 -15.81 -2.46 -8.24
C ALA A 161 -14.47 -1.90 -7.71
N GLN A 162 -14.49 -0.77 -7.02
CA GLN A 162 -13.28 -0.19 -6.39
C GLN A 162 -12.74 -1.08 -5.27
N ARG A 163 -13.61 -1.71 -4.47
CA ARG A 163 -13.18 -2.66 -3.44
C ARG A 163 -12.48 -3.88 -4.05
N ARG A 164 -13.05 -4.46 -5.12
CA ARG A 164 -12.43 -5.58 -5.84
C ARG A 164 -11.07 -5.18 -6.42
N ALA A 165 -10.96 -4.01 -7.05
CA ALA A 165 -9.70 -3.50 -7.60
C ALA A 165 -8.62 -3.32 -6.51
N LEU A 166 -9.01 -2.80 -5.34
CA LEU A 166 -8.09 -2.70 -4.19
C LEU A 166 -7.63 -4.07 -3.72
N ASP A 167 -8.54 -5.03 -3.56
CA ASP A 167 -8.18 -6.38 -3.11
C ASP A 167 -7.28 -7.09 -4.15
N GLN A 168 -7.50 -6.87 -5.46
CA GLN A 168 -6.62 -7.36 -6.54
C GLN A 168 -5.19 -6.82 -6.41
N LEU A 169 -5.02 -5.50 -6.22
CA LEU A 169 -3.69 -4.90 -6.04
C LEU A 169 -2.99 -5.39 -4.78
N LEU A 170 -3.72 -5.56 -3.68
CA LEU A 170 -3.17 -6.06 -2.41
C LEU A 170 -2.69 -7.52 -2.54
N VAL A 171 -3.48 -8.37 -3.17
CA VAL A 171 -3.13 -9.77 -3.44
C VAL A 171 -1.91 -9.86 -4.35
N LEU A 172 -1.92 -9.11 -5.46
CA LEU A 172 -0.81 -9.10 -6.40
C LEU A 172 0.48 -8.65 -5.71
N GLY A 173 0.46 -7.53 -4.98
CA GLY A 173 1.63 -7.06 -4.23
C GLY A 173 2.10 -8.10 -3.21
N THR A 174 1.19 -8.77 -2.51
CA THR A 174 1.54 -9.84 -1.55
C THR A 174 2.26 -11.00 -2.23
N LEU A 175 1.79 -11.41 -3.41
CA LEU A 175 2.45 -12.45 -4.20
C LEU A 175 3.82 -12.01 -4.72
N LEU A 176 3.91 -10.83 -5.34
CA LEU A 176 5.14 -10.32 -5.94
C LEU A 176 6.26 -10.20 -4.90
N GLU A 177 5.94 -9.62 -3.74
CA GLU A 177 6.86 -9.49 -2.62
C GLU A 177 7.21 -10.86 -2.03
N GLY A 178 6.22 -11.74 -1.81
CA GLY A 178 6.45 -13.08 -1.29
C GLY A 178 7.38 -13.92 -2.17
N HIS A 179 7.20 -13.84 -3.48
CA HIS A 179 8.06 -14.49 -4.45
C HIS A 179 9.45 -13.84 -4.51
N ALA A 180 9.53 -12.51 -4.44
CA ALA A 180 10.82 -11.82 -4.41
C ALA A 180 11.65 -12.26 -3.20
N GLU A 181 11.06 -12.33 -2.00
CA GLU A 181 11.71 -12.87 -0.80
C GLU A 181 12.16 -14.33 -0.98
N HIS A 182 11.34 -15.19 -1.60
CA HIS A 182 11.72 -16.57 -1.91
C HIS A 182 12.91 -16.66 -2.87
N VAL A 183 12.94 -15.83 -3.92
CA VAL A 183 14.06 -15.78 -4.89
C VAL A 183 15.32 -15.20 -4.24
N MET A 184 15.17 -14.17 -3.41
CA MET A 184 16.28 -13.55 -2.69
C MET A 184 16.96 -14.51 -1.70
N ASP A 185 16.21 -15.48 -1.14
CA ASP A 185 16.80 -16.57 -0.34
C ASP A 185 17.70 -17.49 -1.18
N ALA A 186 17.40 -17.66 -2.48
CA ALA A 186 18.15 -18.53 -3.37
C ALA A 186 19.43 -17.89 -3.96
N VAL A 187 19.54 -16.56 -3.95
CA VAL A 187 20.74 -15.80 -4.38
C VAL A 187 21.99 -16.25 -3.59
N GLY A 188 21.81 -16.57 -2.30
CA GLY A 188 22.81 -17.18 -1.45
C GLY A 188 24.07 -16.33 -1.17
N PRO A 189 25.01 -16.85 -0.34
CA PRO A 189 26.23 -16.14 0.04
C PRO A 189 27.26 -16.03 -1.09
N VAL A 190 27.08 -16.76 -2.19
CA VAL A 190 27.98 -16.69 -3.36
C VAL A 190 27.84 -15.35 -4.09
N VAL A 191 26.64 -14.78 -4.12
CA VAL A 191 26.38 -13.48 -4.76
C VAL A 191 26.41 -12.34 -3.73
N VAL A 192 25.86 -12.56 -2.54
CA VAL A 192 25.85 -11.57 -1.45
C VAL A 192 26.39 -12.22 -0.16
N PRO A 193 27.70 -12.12 0.11
CA PRO A 193 28.36 -12.81 1.22
C PRO A 193 27.66 -12.67 2.59
N SER A 194 27.19 -11.47 2.94
CA SER A 194 26.54 -11.18 4.21
C SER A 194 25.00 -11.27 4.19
N VAL A 195 24.38 -11.89 3.16
CA VAL A 195 22.91 -11.93 2.97
C VAL A 195 22.14 -12.41 4.20
N ALA A 196 22.63 -13.46 4.88
CA ALA A 196 21.98 -13.97 6.09
C ALA A 196 21.97 -12.95 7.24
N THR A 197 23.05 -12.17 7.37
CA THR A 197 23.15 -11.09 8.37
C THR A 197 22.24 -9.92 8.00
N ILE A 198 22.21 -9.54 6.72
CA ILE A 198 21.32 -8.50 6.20
C ILE A 198 19.87 -8.87 6.48
N ARG A 199 19.44 -10.07 6.07
CA ARG A 199 18.06 -10.56 6.25
C ARG A 199 17.64 -10.54 7.71
N ARG A 200 18.43 -11.15 8.60
CA ARG A 200 18.11 -11.18 10.04
C ARG A 200 17.93 -9.78 10.61
N ARG A 201 18.84 -8.85 10.32
CA ARG A 201 18.77 -7.49 10.87
C ARG A 201 17.63 -6.67 10.25
N PHE A 202 17.33 -6.91 8.97
CA PHE A 202 16.21 -6.29 8.28
C PHE A 202 14.86 -6.79 8.82
N ASP A 203 14.73 -8.10 9.03
CA ASP A 203 13.56 -8.74 9.67
C ASP A 203 13.35 -8.22 11.10
N GLU A 204 14.41 -8.16 11.90
CA GLU A 204 14.36 -7.56 13.23
C GLU A 204 13.89 -6.10 13.18
N ARG A 205 14.37 -5.30 12.23
CA ARG A 205 13.92 -3.91 12.03
C ARG A 205 12.44 -3.84 11.64
N ARG A 206 11.96 -4.78 10.83
CA ARG A 206 10.54 -4.88 10.44
C ARG A 206 9.66 -5.27 11.65
N GLN A 207 10.15 -6.16 12.51
CA GLN A 207 9.44 -6.66 13.69
C GLN A 207 9.52 -5.74 14.92
N ARG A 208 10.55 -4.89 15.04
CA ARG A 208 10.65 -3.90 16.13
C ARG A 208 9.41 -3.00 16.13
N LYS A 209 8.88 -2.72 17.34
CA LYS A 209 7.68 -1.90 17.56
C LYS A 209 7.81 -0.60 16.77
N GLN A 210 7.05 -0.53 15.68
CA GLN A 210 7.07 0.60 14.76
C GLN A 210 6.63 1.88 15.49
N PRO A 211 7.22 3.06 15.18
CA PRO A 211 6.94 4.29 15.90
C PRO A 211 5.45 4.67 15.88
N PRO A 212 4.95 5.38 16.91
CA PRO A 212 3.53 5.69 17.09
C PRO A 212 2.87 6.41 15.90
N LEU A 213 3.64 7.20 15.15
CA LEU A 213 3.17 7.85 13.92
C LEU A 213 2.86 6.86 12.77
N GLN A 214 3.58 5.75 12.73
CA GLN A 214 3.38 4.66 11.79
C GLN A 214 2.15 3.80 12.14
N ARG A 215 1.73 3.82 13.42
CA ARG A 215 0.43 3.29 13.87
C ARG A 215 -0.70 4.26 13.53
N LEU A 216 -0.46 5.56 13.66
CA LEU A 216 -1.42 6.59 13.27
C LEU A 216 -1.74 6.54 11.77
N LEU A 217 -0.76 6.32 10.89
CA LEU A 217 -1.02 6.12 9.46
C LEU A 217 -1.77 4.83 9.13
N ARG A 218 -1.52 3.73 9.87
CA ARG A 218 -2.31 2.50 9.75
C ARG A 218 -3.76 2.71 10.19
N ALA A 219 -4.01 3.46 11.27
CA ALA A 219 -5.35 3.83 11.71
C ALA A 219 -6.02 4.81 10.72
N LEU A 220 -5.28 5.80 10.22
CA LEU A 220 -5.69 6.77 9.20
C LEU A 220 -5.74 6.18 7.78
N LEU A 221 -5.48 4.89 7.61
CA LEU A 221 -5.74 4.15 6.39
C LEU A 221 -6.47 2.84 6.72
N GLY A 222 -7.10 2.68 7.89
CA GLY A 222 -7.84 1.46 8.31
C GLY A 222 -7.14 0.11 8.08
N PHE A 223 -5.82 0.09 8.16
CA PHE A 223 -4.95 -1.09 8.03
C PHE A 223 -4.82 -1.90 9.34
N ASP A 224 -5.73 -1.73 10.30
CA ASP A 224 -5.56 -2.30 11.64
C ASP A 224 -5.93 -3.80 11.77
N ALA A 225 -6.19 -4.50 10.66
CA ALA A 225 -6.48 -5.94 10.69
C ALA A 225 -5.70 -6.80 9.67
N LYS A 226 -4.90 -6.19 8.77
CA LYS A 226 -4.32 -6.92 7.62
C LYS A 226 -2.81 -6.85 7.45
N LEU A 227 -2.07 -6.19 8.35
CA LEU A 227 -0.61 -6.15 8.19
C LEU A 227 0.09 -7.47 8.58
N SER A 228 -0.60 -8.38 9.28
CA SER A 228 -0.18 -9.77 9.42
C SER A 228 -0.30 -10.57 8.12
N GLN A 229 -1.01 -10.07 7.09
CA GLN A 229 -1.08 -10.71 5.77
C GLN A 229 0.17 -10.47 4.90
N TYR A 230 0.98 -9.45 5.20
CA TYR A 230 2.19 -9.12 4.41
C TYR A 230 3.41 -10.00 4.74
N THR A 231 3.39 -10.76 5.85
CA THR A 231 4.40 -11.79 6.14
C THR A 231 4.00 -13.16 5.55
N ARG A 232 2.82 -13.24 4.89
CA ARG A 232 2.25 -14.52 4.43
C ARG A 232 2.53 -14.82 2.96
N GLY A 233 2.85 -13.81 2.14
CA GLY A 233 3.21 -14.03 0.74
C GLY A 233 4.38 -15.01 0.60
N LYS A 234 5.45 -14.80 1.38
CA LYS A 234 6.60 -15.72 1.39
C LYS A 234 6.21 -17.11 1.88
N ALA A 235 5.43 -17.21 2.96
CA ALA A 235 4.97 -18.50 3.49
C ALA A 235 4.11 -19.26 2.45
N PHE A 236 3.23 -18.57 1.74
CA PHE A 236 2.47 -19.14 0.62
C PHE A 236 3.40 -19.67 -0.47
N VAL A 237 4.34 -18.85 -0.95
CA VAL A 237 5.28 -19.26 -2.01
C VAL A 237 6.15 -20.44 -1.54
N ASP A 238 6.74 -20.36 -0.34
CA ASP A 238 7.54 -21.43 0.25
C ASP A 238 6.74 -22.74 0.36
N GLU A 239 5.49 -22.69 0.85
CA GLU A 239 4.65 -23.86 1.01
C GLU A 239 4.26 -24.48 -0.34
N VAL A 240 3.83 -23.68 -1.32
CA VAL A 240 3.50 -24.20 -2.66
C VAL A 240 4.73 -24.79 -3.33
N VAL A 241 5.85 -24.06 -3.35
CA VAL A 241 7.10 -24.51 -3.98
C VAL A 241 7.60 -25.80 -3.31
N SER A 242 7.52 -25.91 -1.98
CA SER A 242 7.92 -27.14 -1.28
C SER A 242 7.05 -28.36 -1.64
N ARG A 243 5.77 -28.15 -1.94
CA ARG A 243 4.83 -29.23 -2.29
C ARG A 243 4.91 -29.66 -3.76
N VAL A 244 4.99 -28.71 -4.68
CA VAL A 244 4.85 -28.98 -6.13
C VAL A 244 6.10 -28.68 -6.96
N GLY A 245 7.10 -28.06 -6.36
CA GLY A 245 8.31 -27.59 -7.02
C GLY A 245 8.11 -26.31 -7.83
N MET A 246 9.22 -25.59 -8.09
CA MET A 246 9.21 -24.31 -8.80
C MET A 246 8.60 -24.40 -10.21
N LYS A 247 8.84 -25.50 -10.92
CA LYS A 247 8.32 -25.68 -12.29
C LYS A 247 6.79 -25.64 -12.35
N ARG A 248 6.09 -26.30 -11.41
CA ARG A 248 4.62 -26.27 -11.35
C ARG A 248 4.13 -24.96 -10.72
N PHE A 249 4.84 -24.43 -9.72
CA PHE A 249 4.51 -23.11 -9.16
C PHE A 249 4.45 -22.02 -10.23
N ASN A 250 5.34 -22.05 -11.23
CA ASN A 250 5.39 -21.06 -12.32
C ASN A 250 4.10 -20.94 -13.16
N THR A 251 3.14 -21.88 -13.05
CA THR A 251 1.78 -21.73 -13.60
C THR A 251 1.09 -20.46 -13.08
N ILE A 252 1.44 -19.99 -11.88
CA ILE A 252 0.91 -18.76 -11.28
C ILE A 252 1.06 -17.52 -12.17
N TRP A 253 2.07 -17.53 -13.05
CA TRP A 253 2.40 -16.44 -13.95
C TRP A 253 1.68 -16.48 -15.30
N THR A 254 0.84 -17.48 -15.56
CA THR A 254 0.20 -17.67 -16.87
C THR A 254 -0.94 -16.69 -17.14
N GLY A 255 -1.56 -16.11 -16.10
CA GLY A 255 -2.52 -15.03 -16.25
C GLY A 255 -3.21 -14.61 -14.93
N PRO A 256 -4.12 -13.63 -14.98
CA PRO A 256 -4.85 -13.15 -13.82
C PRO A 256 -5.63 -14.24 -13.08
N GLN A 257 -6.16 -15.23 -13.80
CA GLN A 257 -6.94 -16.34 -13.27
C GLN A 257 -6.13 -17.30 -12.40
N THR A 258 -4.79 -17.34 -12.57
CA THR A 258 -3.90 -18.18 -11.77
C THR A 258 -3.35 -17.45 -10.55
N LEU A 259 -3.66 -16.17 -10.35
CA LEU A 259 -3.30 -15.47 -9.12
C LEU A 259 -4.01 -16.10 -7.91
N PRO A 260 -3.37 -16.07 -6.73
CA PRO A 260 -3.99 -16.54 -5.50
C PRO A 260 -5.15 -15.63 -5.12
N LEU A 261 -6.20 -16.20 -4.56
CA LEU A 261 -7.26 -15.45 -3.91
C LEU A 261 -6.84 -15.11 -2.47
N PRO A 262 -7.44 -14.08 -1.83
CA PRO A 262 -7.09 -13.72 -0.46
C PRO A 262 -7.12 -14.90 0.53
N ALA A 263 -8.11 -15.78 0.43
CA ALA A 263 -8.26 -16.95 1.29
C ALA A 263 -7.24 -18.09 1.01
N GLU A 264 -6.60 -18.06 -0.16
CA GLU A 264 -5.63 -19.07 -0.60
C GLU A 264 -4.21 -18.74 -0.16
N ILE A 265 -3.88 -17.44 -0.01
CA ILE A 265 -2.64 -17.01 0.68
C ILE A 265 -2.57 -17.62 2.08
N GLU A 266 -3.73 -17.84 2.70
CA GLU A 266 -3.87 -18.41 4.02
C GLU A 266 -3.84 -19.94 4.03
N ASN A 267 -4.25 -20.55 2.92
CA ASN A 267 -4.42 -21.98 2.75
C ASN A 267 -3.84 -22.38 1.38
N PRO A 268 -2.52 -22.51 1.25
CA PRO A 268 -1.87 -22.67 -0.06
C PRO A 268 -2.35 -23.90 -0.84
N GLN A 269 -2.82 -24.94 -0.14
CA GLN A 269 -3.43 -26.12 -0.76
C GLN A 269 -4.63 -25.77 -1.65
N ARG A 270 -5.46 -24.78 -1.27
CA ARG A 270 -6.64 -24.38 -2.07
C ARG A 270 -6.25 -23.80 -3.43
N TRP A 271 -5.11 -23.10 -3.49
CA TRP A 271 -4.57 -22.63 -4.75
C TRP A 271 -4.07 -23.79 -5.61
N ILE A 272 -3.35 -24.74 -5.00
CA ILE A 272 -2.85 -25.95 -5.68
C ILE A 272 -4.04 -26.70 -6.31
N ASP A 273 -5.08 -26.99 -5.54
CA ASP A 273 -6.24 -27.76 -6.03
C ASP A 273 -7.01 -27.05 -7.15
N ARG A 274 -7.00 -25.71 -7.16
CA ARG A 274 -7.70 -24.91 -8.17
C ARG A 274 -6.89 -24.73 -9.45
N VAL A 275 -5.57 -24.67 -9.37
CA VAL A 275 -4.69 -24.21 -10.46
C VAL A 275 -3.83 -25.32 -11.06
N LEU A 276 -3.48 -26.37 -10.30
CA LEU A 276 -2.45 -27.37 -10.67
C LEU A 276 -2.97 -28.80 -10.78
#